data_AF-S4Y655-F1
#
_entry.id   AF-S4Y655-F1
#
_cell.length_a   1.000
_cell.length_b   1.000
_cell.length_c   1.000
_cell.angle_alpha   90.00
_cell.angle_beta   90.00
_cell.angle_gamma   90.00
#
_symmetry.space_group_name_H-M   'P 1'
#
loop_
_entity.id
_entity.type
_entity.pdbx_description
1 polymer ?
#
loop_
_entity_poly.entity_id
_entity_poly.type
_entity_poly.pdbx_seq_one_letter_code
_entity_poly.pdbx_strand_id
1 'polypeptide(L)'
;MSDNIPLPEGAGTLLATDEILGVHVLRAKVQTGADGSAVDVSNADPLPVSLVQPLPAGTNTVGAVNVKPATSGGLSVYRHTGLSTTGQVVKSSPGQVFGWHLANWGSSEAFVKLYNTSAAPTVGTTQPALTLMVPAGQVVSAEHTNGIAFTNGIGIGATAAASDNNTSAPGLNTMIVNVFYK
;
A
#
# COMPACT_ATOMS: atom_id res chain seq x y z
N MET A 1 0.22 50.82 -7.37
CA MET A 1 -0.27 51.43 -6.12
C MET A 1 0.96 51.81 -5.31
N SER A 2 1.15 53.08 -5.00
CA SER A 2 2.24 53.51 -4.11
C SER A 2 1.79 53.26 -2.67
N ASP A 3 2.10 52.09 -2.13
CA ASP A 3 1.64 51.71 -0.77
C ASP A 3 2.77 51.74 0.28
N ASN A 4 3.85 52.46 -0.01
CA ASN A 4 4.96 52.58 0.94
C ASN A 4 4.79 53.86 1.75
N ILE A 5 4.66 53.70 3.07
CA ILE A 5 4.74 54.80 4.04
C ILE A 5 6.21 55.02 4.39
N PRO A 6 6.77 56.24 4.24
CA PRO A 6 8.06 56.56 4.82
C PRO A 6 7.90 56.53 6.34
N LEU A 7 8.66 55.67 7.02
CA LEU A 7 8.74 55.68 8.49
C LEU A 7 9.32 57.04 8.90
N PRO A 8 8.56 57.94 9.55
CA PRO A 8 9.07 59.27 9.87
C PRO A 8 10.16 59.14 10.92
N GLU A 9 11.37 59.56 10.59
CA GLU A 9 12.46 59.77 11.53
C GLU A 9 12.05 60.94 12.43
N GLY A 10 11.36 60.68 13.55
CA GLY A 10 10.84 61.77 14.37
C GLY A 10 10.07 61.35 15.62
N ALA A 11 10.81 61.12 16.71
CA ALA A 11 10.39 61.11 18.11
C ALA A 11 9.22 60.19 18.52
N GLY A 12 9.52 58.92 18.79
CA GLY A 12 8.84 58.19 19.89
C GLY A 12 7.94 57.01 19.56
N THR A 13 7.82 56.58 18.30
CA THR A 13 7.06 55.35 18.00
C THR A 13 7.91 54.12 18.32
N LEU A 14 7.55 53.38 19.38
CA LEU A 14 8.23 52.15 19.79
C LEU A 14 7.95 51.03 18.80
N LEU A 15 9.00 50.52 18.15
CA LEU A 15 8.93 49.29 17.36
C LEU A 15 9.23 48.10 18.27
N ALA A 16 8.36 47.09 18.21
CA ALA A 16 8.64 45.83 18.87
C ALA A 16 9.88 45.20 18.23
N THR A 17 10.91 45.01 19.04
CA THR A 17 12.16 44.36 18.63
C THR A 17 12.44 43.17 19.52
N ASP A 18 13.17 42.20 19.00
CA ASP A 18 13.81 41.12 19.75
C ASP A 18 15.31 41.37 19.76
N GLU A 19 15.99 41.20 20.89
CA GLU A 19 17.45 41.30 20.93
C GLU A 19 18.04 39.89 20.81
N ILE A 20 18.74 39.65 19.70
CA ILE A 20 19.36 38.35 19.41
C ILE A 20 20.85 38.59 19.17
N LEU A 21 21.69 38.09 20.08
CA LEU A 21 23.15 38.20 20.02
C LEU A 21 23.65 39.67 19.88
N GLY A 22 23.05 40.61 20.59
CA GLY A 22 23.44 42.03 20.55
C GLY A 22 22.85 42.82 19.37
N VAL A 23 21.99 42.21 18.54
CA VAL A 23 21.33 42.86 17.40
C VAL A 23 19.83 42.90 17.64
N HIS A 24 19.23 44.09 17.51
CA HIS A 24 17.78 44.23 17.50
C HIS A 24 17.20 43.79 16.15
N VAL A 25 16.38 42.74 16.16
CA VAL A 25 15.56 42.32 15.02
C VAL A 25 14.11 42.79 15.21
N LEU A 26 13.42 43.16 14.13
CA LEU A 26 12.03 43.58 14.21
C LEU A 26 11.10 42.40 14.45
N ARG A 27 10.12 42.55 15.35
CA ARG A 27 9.01 41.61 15.51
C ARG A 27 7.82 42.11 14.70
N ALA A 28 7.55 41.48 13.56
CA ALA A 28 6.40 41.79 12.70
C ALA A 28 5.39 40.64 12.72
N LYS A 29 4.09 40.97 12.69
CA LYS A 29 3.05 39.99 12.34
C LYS A 29 3.08 39.75 10.84
N VAL A 30 2.95 38.50 10.43
CA VAL A 30 2.84 38.13 9.02
C VAL A 30 1.36 38.14 8.62
N GLN A 31 1.05 38.78 7.49
CA GLN A 31 -0.28 38.76 6.88
C GLN A 31 -0.22 38.00 5.55
N THR A 32 -1.30 37.31 5.19
CA THR A 32 -1.40 36.59 3.92
C THR A 32 -2.76 36.81 3.27
N GLY A 33 -2.81 36.86 1.93
CA GLY A 33 -4.02 37.09 1.16
C GLY A 33 -3.74 37.52 -0.28
N ALA A 34 -4.79 37.90 -0.99
CA ALA A 34 -4.68 38.42 -2.35
C ALA A 34 -4.16 39.87 -2.36
N ASP A 35 -3.78 40.38 -3.54
CA ASP A 35 -3.44 41.80 -3.69
C ASP A 35 -4.60 42.69 -3.22
N GLY A 36 -4.31 43.64 -2.32
CA GLY A 36 -5.30 44.53 -1.70
C GLY A 36 -6.15 43.94 -0.56
N SER A 37 -5.92 42.69 -0.12
CA SER A 37 -6.66 42.09 1.00
C SER A 37 -5.87 40.98 1.70
N ALA A 38 -5.46 41.20 2.95
CA ALA A 38 -4.71 40.24 3.76
C ALA A 38 -5.29 40.05 5.17
N VAL A 39 -5.07 38.85 5.76
CA VAL A 39 -5.47 38.48 7.13
C VAL A 39 -4.22 38.10 7.94
N ASP A 40 -4.20 38.43 9.23
CA ASP A 40 -3.14 38.04 10.18
C ASP A 40 -3.08 36.51 10.31
N VAL A 41 -1.86 35.95 10.30
CA VAL A 41 -1.66 34.54 10.62
C VAL A 41 -2.03 34.26 12.09
N SER A 42 -2.86 33.25 12.33
CA SER A 42 -3.31 32.85 13.67
C SER A 42 -3.56 31.33 13.77
N ASN A 43 -3.97 30.85 14.95
CA ASN A 43 -4.43 29.46 15.10
C ASN A 43 -5.73 29.17 14.32
N ALA A 44 -6.58 30.19 14.12
CA ALA A 44 -7.79 30.05 13.32
C ALA A 44 -7.50 30.16 11.81
N ASP A 45 -6.47 30.93 11.44
CA ASP A 45 -6.06 31.22 10.07
C ASP A 45 -4.53 31.00 9.90
N PRO A 46 -4.04 29.75 9.85
CA PRO A 46 -2.61 29.46 9.71
C PRO A 46 -2.09 29.81 8.32
N LEU A 47 -0.76 29.90 8.17
CA LEU A 47 -0.13 30.09 6.85
C LEU A 47 -0.56 28.97 5.87
N PRO A 48 -0.99 29.32 4.65
CA PRO A 48 -1.40 28.32 3.67
C PRO A 48 -0.19 27.47 3.25
N VAL A 49 -0.29 26.16 3.45
CA VAL A 49 0.66 25.18 2.92
C VAL A 49 0.02 24.52 1.70
N SER A 50 0.59 24.76 0.52
CA SER A 50 0.16 24.08 -0.70
C SER A 50 1.11 22.92 -1.02
N LEU A 51 0.54 21.73 -1.21
CA LEU A 51 1.28 20.62 -1.79
C LEU A 51 1.30 20.80 -3.31
N VAL A 52 2.41 21.35 -3.82
CA VAL A 52 2.61 21.60 -5.25
C VAL A 52 2.70 20.31 -6.09
N GLN A 53 2.80 19.14 -5.45
CA GLN A 53 2.85 17.82 -6.09
C GLN A 53 2.01 16.78 -5.33
N PRO A 54 1.47 15.75 -6.01
CA PRO A 54 0.84 14.62 -5.34
C PRO A 54 1.83 13.96 -4.38
N LEU A 55 1.34 13.54 -3.21
CA LEU A 55 2.17 12.81 -2.26
C LEU A 55 2.63 11.51 -2.94
N PRO A 56 3.95 11.27 -3.06
CA PRO A 56 4.46 10.07 -3.69
C PRO A 56 3.90 8.83 -3.00
N ALA A 57 3.68 7.74 -3.75
CA ALA A 57 3.28 6.46 -3.15
C ALA A 57 4.30 6.04 -2.06
N GLY A 58 3.84 5.88 -0.81
CA GLY A 58 4.70 5.64 0.35
C GLY A 58 4.03 5.97 1.69
N THR A 59 4.80 5.86 2.78
CA THR A 59 4.36 6.01 4.20
C THR A 59 4.28 7.46 4.70
N ASN A 60 4.30 8.47 3.82
CA ASN A 60 4.18 9.86 4.25
C ASN A 60 2.73 10.13 4.70
N THR A 61 2.51 10.53 5.95
CA THR A 61 1.19 10.91 6.47
C THR A 61 1.01 12.43 6.37
N VAL A 62 0.00 12.89 5.61
CA VAL A 62 -0.46 14.29 5.63
C VAL A 62 -1.84 14.33 6.28
N GLY A 63 -1.91 14.61 7.58
CA GLY A 63 -3.19 14.70 8.31
C GLY A 63 -3.98 13.39 8.42
N ALA A 64 -5.27 13.49 8.77
CA ALA A 64 -6.20 12.36 8.82
C ALA A 64 -6.63 11.97 7.40
N VAL A 65 -5.92 11.00 6.81
CA VAL A 65 -6.19 10.54 5.44
C VAL A 65 -7.28 9.48 5.46
N ASN A 66 -8.40 9.75 4.80
CA ASN A 66 -9.46 8.77 4.59
C ASN A 66 -9.20 7.99 3.30
N VAL A 67 -9.30 6.66 3.37
CA VAL A 67 -9.23 5.81 2.17
C VAL A 67 -10.52 5.98 1.37
N LYS A 68 -10.43 6.48 0.14
CA LYS A 68 -11.55 6.54 -0.81
C LYS A 68 -11.40 5.42 -1.84
N PRO A 69 -12.45 4.63 -2.13
CA PRO A 69 -12.42 3.67 -3.23
C PRO A 69 -12.03 4.36 -4.55
N ALA A 70 -11.08 3.77 -5.27
CA ALA A 70 -10.65 4.23 -6.59
C ALA A 70 -10.84 3.11 -7.61
N THR A 71 -11.21 3.47 -8.84
CA THR A 71 -11.42 2.51 -9.94
C THR A 71 -10.12 2.09 -10.63
N SER A 72 -8.98 2.69 -10.26
CA SER A 72 -7.65 2.38 -10.77
C SER A 72 -6.64 2.31 -9.62
N GLY A 73 -5.59 1.49 -9.78
CA GLY A 73 -4.51 1.34 -8.80
C GLY A 73 -4.65 0.17 -7.81
N GLY A 74 -5.70 -0.64 -7.91
CA GLY A 74 -5.94 -1.80 -7.03
C GLY A 74 -5.06 -3.03 -7.31
N LEU A 75 -5.36 -4.10 -6.57
CA LEU A 75 -4.76 -5.43 -6.72
C LEU A 75 -5.30 -6.14 -7.97
N SER A 76 -4.43 -6.92 -8.61
CA SER A 76 -4.82 -7.88 -9.64
C SER A 76 -5.39 -9.15 -8.99
N VAL A 77 -6.24 -9.86 -9.72
CA VAL A 77 -6.86 -11.12 -9.25
C VAL A 77 -6.43 -12.26 -10.18
N TYR A 78 -5.89 -13.32 -9.58
CA TYR A 78 -5.76 -14.61 -10.25
C TYR A 78 -6.87 -15.52 -9.77
N ARG A 79 -7.58 -16.16 -10.70
CA ARG A 79 -8.68 -17.09 -10.42
C ARG A 79 -8.40 -18.42 -11.09
N HIS A 80 -8.59 -19.51 -10.36
CA HIS A 80 -8.53 -20.87 -10.89
C HIS A 80 -9.58 -21.77 -10.23
N THR A 81 -10.28 -22.58 -11.02
CA THR A 81 -11.20 -23.63 -10.55
C THR A 81 -10.61 -24.99 -10.88
N GLY A 82 -10.62 -25.93 -9.94
CA GLY A 82 -9.97 -27.23 -10.07
C GLY A 82 -8.45 -27.15 -10.02
N LEU A 83 -7.87 -26.26 -9.19
CA LEU A 83 -6.42 -26.23 -9.00
C LEU A 83 -5.91 -27.62 -8.53
N SER A 84 -4.85 -28.10 -9.15
CA SER A 84 -4.31 -29.46 -8.97
C SER A 84 -2.77 -29.45 -9.05
N THR A 85 -2.16 -30.60 -9.28
CA THR A 85 -0.71 -30.78 -9.36
C THR A 85 -0.09 -30.23 -10.65
N THR A 86 -0.90 -29.85 -11.64
CA THR A 86 -0.44 -29.08 -12.80
C THR A 86 -0.21 -27.63 -12.39
N GLY A 87 1.05 -27.27 -12.15
CA GLY A 87 1.42 -25.93 -11.74
C GLY A 87 0.97 -24.85 -12.73
N GLN A 88 0.60 -23.70 -12.19
CA GLN A 88 0.12 -22.53 -12.94
C GLN A 88 0.98 -21.31 -12.63
N VAL A 89 0.96 -20.33 -13.53
CA VAL A 89 1.61 -19.02 -13.32
C VAL A 89 0.54 -18.01 -12.93
N VAL A 90 0.64 -17.46 -11.73
CA VAL A 90 -0.16 -16.32 -11.25
C VAL A 90 0.42 -15.03 -11.83
N LYS A 91 1.75 -14.90 -11.82
CA LYS A 91 2.49 -13.76 -12.35
C LYS A 91 3.89 -14.20 -12.78
N SER A 92 4.29 -13.88 -14.01
CA SER A 92 5.59 -14.30 -14.57
C SER A 92 6.75 -13.35 -14.23
N SER A 93 6.51 -12.35 -13.39
CA SER A 93 7.49 -11.33 -12.98
C SER A 93 7.44 -11.11 -11.46
N PRO A 94 8.47 -10.47 -10.86
CA PRO A 94 8.49 -10.19 -9.43
C PRO A 94 7.23 -9.44 -9.00
N GLY A 95 6.73 -9.75 -7.81
CA GLY A 95 5.46 -9.23 -7.32
C GLY A 95 5.17 -9.58 -5.86
N GLN A 96 3.99 -9.21 -5.40
CA GLN A 96 3.55 -9.44 -4.02
C GLN A 96 2.16 -10.06 -3.96
N VAL A 97 1.94 -11.00 -3.04
CA VAL A 97 0.62 -11.54 -2.72
C VAL A 97 0.06 -10.81 -1.51
N PHE A 98 -1.11 -10.19 -1.65
CA PHE A 98 -1.78 -9.42 -0.61
C PHE A 98 -2.90 -10.20 0.08
N GLY A 99 -3.25 -11.37 -0.44
CA GLY A 99 -4.25 -12.23 0.19
C GLY A 99 -4.78 -13.30 -0.74
N TRP A 100 -5.69 -14.10 -0.20
CA TRP A 100 -6.32 -15.21 -0.92
C TRP A 100 -7.70 -15.53 -0.38
N HIS A 101 -8.50 -16.18 -1.22
CA HIS A 101 -9.66 -16.98 -0.85
C HIS A 101 -9.54 -18.35 -1.51
N LEU A 102 -9.39 -19.39 -0.69
CA LEU A 102 -9.19 -20.77 -1.11
C LEU A 102 -10.34 -21.61 -0.60
N ALA A 103 -11.15 -22.19 -1.47
CA ALA A 103 -12.22 -23.12 -1.10
C ALA A 103 -11.88 -24.53 -1.54
N ASN A 104 -12.19 -25.51 -0.70
CA ASN A 104 -12.05 -26.93 -1.00
C ASN A 104 -13.41 -27.61 -0.84
N TRP A 105 -14.08 -27.94 -1.94
CA TRP A 105 -15.34 -28.70 -1.93
C TRP A 105 -15.14 -30.21 -2.03
N GLY A 106 -13.94 -30.69 -1.77
CA GLY A 106 -13.61 -32.10 -1.70
C GLY A 106 -13.95 -32.71 -0.34
N SER A 107 -13.82 -34.03 -0.26
CA SER A 107 -14.05 -34.82 0.95
C SER A 107 -12.81 -34.96 1.84
N SER A 108 -11.65 -34.47 1.40
CA SER A 108 -10.37 -34.53 2.11
C SER A 108 -9.70 -33.17 2.07
N GLU A 109 -8.79 -32.93 3.01
CA GLU A 109 -7.95 -31.73 3.01
C GLU A 109 -7.11 -31.61 1.72
N ALA A 110 -6.79 -30.38 1.37
CA ALA A 110 -5.93 -30.05 0.25
C ALA A 110 -4.93 -28.97 0.68
N PHE A 111 -3.80 -28.91 -0.01
CA PHE A 111 -2.73 -27.98 0.30
C PHE A 111 -2.43 -27.15 -0.95
N VAL A 112 -2.76 -25.87 -0.91
CA VAL A 112 -2.40 -24.91 -1.97
C VAL A 112 -0.98 -24.42 -1.70
N LYS A 113 -0.14 -24.50 -2.72
CA LYS A 113 1.27 -24.17 -2.63
C LYS A 113 1.59 -23.00 -3.56
N LEU A 114 2.23 -21.98 -3.03
CA LEU A 114 2.77 -20.85 -3.81
C LEU A 114 4.28 -21.02 -3.98
N TYR A 115 4.79 -20.61 -5.13
CA TYR A 115 6.17 -20.83 -5.54
C TYR A 115 6.80 -19.53 -6.03
N ASN A 116 8.06 -19.29 -5.69
CA ASN A 116 8.83 -18.14 -6.16
C ASN A 116 9.52 -18.46 -7.50
N THR A 117 8.73 -18.43 -8.57
CA THR A 117 9.15 -18.79 -9.93
C THR A 117 8.37 -17.98 -10.96
N SER A 118 9.02 -17.62 -12.07
CA SER A 118 8.40 -16.94 -13.22
C SER A 118 7.67 -17.89 -14.18
N ALA A 119 7.91 -19.20 -14.05
CA ALA A 119 7.32 -20.25 -14.89
C ALA A 119 6.45 -21.20 -14.05
N ALA A 120 5.61 -21.99 -14.73
CA ALA A 120 4.74 -22.97 -14.07
C ALA A 120 5.59 -23.93 -13.21
N PRO A 121 5.32 -24.05 -11.89
CA PRO A 121 6.10 -24.91 -11.02
C PRO A 121 5.81 -26.38 -11.31
N THR A 122 6.83 -27.23 -11.19
CA THR A 122 6.64 -28.69 -11.16
C THR A 122 6.32 -29.09 -9.71
N VAL A 123 5.06 -29.40 -9.44
CA VAL A 123 4.60 -29.83 -8.10
C VAL A 123 5.31 -31.11 -7.70
N GLY A 124 5.83 -31.17 -6.47
CA GLY A 124 6.63 -32.28 -5.96
C GLY A 124 8.14 -32.14 -6.16
N THR A 125 8.60 -31.15 -6.95
CA THR A 125 10.04 -30.92 -7.17
C THR A 125 10.46 -29.46 -6.97
N THR A 126 9.63 -28.50 -7.41
CA THR A 126 9.87 -27.07 -7.15
C THR A 126 9.60 -26.81 -5.67
N GLN A 127 10.50 -26.11 -4.98
CA GLN A 127 10.32 -25.80 -3.56
C GLN A 127 9.18 -24.78 -3.37
N PRO A 128 8.13 -25.11 -2.59
CA PRO A 128 7.10 -24.14 -2.22
C PRO A 128 7.68 -23.02 -1.35
N ALA A 129 7.29 -21.78 -1.64
CA ALA A 129 7.54 -20.64 -0.77
C ALA A 129 6.47 -20.52 0.34
N LEU A 130 5.26 -21.03 0.09
CA LEU A 130 4.16 -21.07 1.05
C LEU A 130 3.32 -22.32 0.83
N THR A 131 2.91 -23.00 1.90
CA THR A 131 1.97 -24.13 1.87
C THR A 131 0.79 -23.82 2.77
N LEU A 132 -0.41 -23.78 2.17
CA LEU A 132 -1.66 -23.39 2.82
C LEU A 132 -2.62 -24.57 2.84
N MET A 133 -2.94 -25.07 4.03
CA MET A 133 -3.94 -26.11 4.21
C MET A 133 -5.35 -25.53 4.02
N VAL A 134 -6.19 -26.24 3.28
CA VAL A 134 -7.61 -25.96 3.10
C VAL A 134 -8.40 -27.22 3.47
N PRO A 135 -9.05 -27.26 4.66
CA PRO A 135 -9.84 -28.42 5.08
C PRO A 135 -10.99 -28.73 4.11
N ALA A 136 -11.47 -29.98 4.14
CA ALA A 136 -12.62 -30.40 3.36
C ALA A 136 -13.88 -29.57 3.69
N GLY A 137 -14.58 -29.11 2.66
CA GLY A 137 -15.80 -28.31 2.79
C GLY A 137 -15.61 -26.90 3.36
N GLN A 138 -14.37 -26.40 3.43
CA GLN A 138 -14.05 -25.11 4.06
C GLN A 138 -13.46 -24.10 3.08
N VAL A 139 -13.50 -22.84 3.52
CA VAL A 139 -12.82 -21.72 2.88
C VAL A 139 -11.75 -21.18 3.82
N VAL A 140 -10.54 -21.02 3.32
CA VAL A 140 -9.42 -20.38 4.02
C VAL A 140 -9.11 -19.06 3.32
N SER A 141 -9.12 -17.97 4.09
CA SER A 141 -8.92 -16.62 3.59
C SER A 141 -7.95 -15.87 4.47
N ALA A 142 -7.12 -15.03 3.86
CA ALA A 142 -6.25 -14.10 4.58
C ALA A 142 -6.05 -12.82 3.76
N GLU A 143 -5.78 -11.73 4.47
CA GLU A 143 -5.36 -10.44 3.92
C GLU A 143 -4.05 -10.02 4.58
N HIS A 144 -3.16 -9.44 3.78
CA HIS A 144 -1.83 -8.98 4.18
C HIS A 144 -1.60 -7.58 3.64
N THR A 145 -1.78 -6.59 4.51
CA THR A 145 -1.72 -5.17 4.13
C THR A 145 -0.38 -4.78 3.50
N ASN A 146 0.72 -5.40 3.92
CA ASN A 146 2.06 -5.14 3.39
C ASN A 146 2.49 -6.06 2.23
N GLY A 147 1.69 -7.08 1.89
CA GLY A 147 2.02 -8.08 0.89
C GLY A 147 3.15 -9.03 1.29
N ILE A 148 3.13 -10.22 0.69
CA ILE A 148 4.19 -11.23 0.79
C ILE A 148 5.00 -11.18 -0.51
N ALA A 149 6.30 -10.92 -0.42
CA ALA A 149 7.15 -10.70 -1.58
C ALA A 149 7.60 -12.00 -2.28
N PHE A 150 7.54 -11.99 -3.61
CA PHE A 150 8.04 -13.03 -4.50
C PHE A 150 9.01 -12.38 -5.51
N THR A 151 10.28 -12.77 -5.46
CA THR A 151 11.37 -12.09 -6.18
C THR A 151 11.49 -12.46 -7.64
N ASN A 152 10.98 -13.61 -8.07
CA ASN A 152 11.15 -14.13 -9.42
C ASN A 152 9.83 -14.12 -10.20
N GLY A 153 8.75 -14.45 -9.50
CA GLY A 153 7.40 -14.58 -10.01
C GLY A 153 6.53 -15.35 -9.02
N ILE A 154 5.25 -15.50 -9.33
CA ILE A 154 4.30 -16.19 -8.49
C ILE A 154 3.77 -17.40 -9.27
N GLY A 155 4.20 -18.59 -8.87
CA GLY A 155 3.66 -19.86 -9.30
C GLY A 155 2.69 -20.42 -8.26
N ILE A 156 1.75 -21.27 -8.68
CA ILE A 156 0.78 -21.91 -7.79
C ILE A 156 0.50 -23.37 -8.21
N GLY A 157 0.21 -24.22 -7.24
CA GLY A 157 -0.24 -25.61 -7.43
C GLY A 157 -0.98 -26.11 -6.21
N ALA A 158 -1.56 -27.31 -6.28
CA ALA A 158 -2.22 -27.93 -5.13
C ALA A 158 -1.94 -29.42 -5.02
N THR A 159 -1.89 -29.93 -3.80
CA THR A 159 -1.64 -31.34 -3.47
C THR A 159 -2.64 -31.87 -2.43
N ALA A 160 -2.78 -33.19 -2.34
CA ALA A 160 -3.60 -33.86 -1.32
C ALA A 160 -2.88 -34.03 0.02
N ALA A 161 -1.57 -33.79 0.09
CA ALA A 161 -0.81 -33.87 1.33
C ALA A 161 0.19 -32.71 1.46
N ALA A 162 0.57 -32.40 2.69
CA ALA A 162 1.42 -31.27 3.03
C ALA A 162 2.85 -31.38 2.46
N SER A 163 3.41 -32.59 2.37
CA SER A 163 4.81 -32.82 2.00
C SER A 163 5.20 -32.13 0.68
N ASP A 164 6.37 -31.49 0.65
CA ASP A 164 6.86 -30.74 -0.52
C ASP A 164 7.09 -31.61 -1.75
N ASN A 165 7.44 -32.88 -1.53
CA ASN A 165 7.58 -33.87 -2.59
C ASN A 165 6.26 -34.57 -2.97
N ASN A 166 5.12 -34.21 -2.37
CA ASN A 166 3.86 -34.84 -2.71
C ASN A 166 3.41 -34.44 -4.12
N THR A 167 3.03 -35.43 -4.92
CA THR A 167 2.49 -35.28 -6.28
C THR A 167 1.06 -35.79 -6.41
N SER A 168 0.42 -36.12 -5.28
CA SER A 168 -0.97 -36.58 -5.27
C SER A 168 -1.91 -35.39 -5.46
N ALA A 169 -2.79 -35.47 -6.45
CA ALA A 169 -3.77 -34.43 -6.73
C ALA A 169 -4.85 -34.36 -5.64
N PRO A 170 -5.36 -33.16 -5.30
CA PRO A 170 -6.59 -33.03 -4.51
C PRO A 170 -7.80 -33.60 -5.27
N GLY A 171 -8.96 -33.64 -4.63
CA GLY A 171 -10.20 -34.08 -5.28
C GLY A 171 -10.45 -33.32 -6.60
N LEU A 172 -10.88 -34.03 -7.63
CA LEU A 172 -11.04 -33.46 -8.97
C LEU A 172 -12.03 -32.27 -8.97
N ASN A 173 -11.62 -31.13 -9.54
CA ASN A 173 -12.43 -29.93 -9.66
C ASN A 173 -12.99 -29.36 -8.34
N THR A 174 -12.38 -29.72 -7.20
CA THR A 174 -12.85 -29.30 -5.87
C THR A 174 -12.28 -27.96 -5.41
N MET A 175 -11.09 -27.61 -5.87
CA MET A 175 -10.36 -26.42 -5.40
C MET A 175 -10.77 -25.17 -6.17
N ILE A 176 -11.31 -24.17 -5.48
CA ILE A 176 -11.59 -22.85 -6.04
C ILE A 176 -10.62 -21.86 -5.40
N VAL A 177 -9.83 -21.18 -6.22
CA VAL A 177 -8.73 -20.34 -5.76
C VAL A 177 -8.86 -18.95 -6.35
N ASN A 178 -8.81 -17.95 -5.47
CA ASN A 178 -8.59 -16.56 -5.83
C ASN A 178 -7.37 -16.05 -5.06
N VAL A 179 -6.40 -15.46 -5.77
CA VAL A 179 -5.20 -14.83 -5.19
C VAL A 179 -5.18 -13.38 -5.60
N PHE A 180 -4.97 -12.49 -4.62
CA PHE A 180 -4.85 -11.05 -4.83
C PHE A 180 -3.38 -10.65 -4.84
N TYR A 181 -2.93 -10.02 -5.92
CA TYR A 181 -1.51 -9.78 -6.12
C TYR A 181 -1.21 -8.46 -6.84
N LYS A 182 0.05 -8.04 -6.81
CA LYS A 182 0.56 -6.93 -7.64
C LYS A 182 1.83 -7.33 -8.37
#